data_AF-A0A2V9D3F5-F1
#
_entry.id   AF-A0A2V9D3F5-F1
#
_cell.length_a   1.000
_cell.length_b   1.000
_cell.length_c   1.000
_cell.angle_alpha   90.00
_cell.angle_beta   90.00
_cell.angle_gamma   90.00
#
_symmetry.space_group_name_H-M   'P 1'
#
loop_
_entity.id
_entity.type
_entity.pdbx_description
1 polymer ?
#
loop_
_entity_poly.entity_id
_entity_poly.type
_entity_poly.pdbx_seq_one_letter_code
_entity_poly.pdbx_strand_id
1 'polypeptide(L)'
;MSLGRLIYRGAAFRNCLVFRVCMGCLLLGSTTFAQQATGQDSTISASELAKDNLERVAASEAQITAVLTANPGLFVELKRWAARDAADRGQIARDSDLTDAALLSRLANDSRFRAAATRLLQSYGYLLPKINPDSEVGR
;
A
#
# COMPACT_ATOMS: atom_id res chain seq x y z
N MET A 1 -29.26 14.30 43.82
CA MET A 1 -29.17 14.04 42.36
C MET A 1 -27.70 14.00 41.98
N SER A 2 -27.14 12.80 41.86
CA SER A 2 -25.76 12.60 41.39
C SER A 2 -25.77 11.27 40.64
N LEU A 3 -25.71 11.37 39.31
CA LEU A 3 -25.84 10.25 38.39
C LEU A 3 -24.52 9.50 38.30
N GLY A 4 -24.66 8.17 38.25
CA GLY A 4 -23.61 7.20 38.46
C GLY A 4 -22.49 7.21 37.42
N ARG A 5 -21.27 7.01 37.93
CA ARG A 5 -20.12 6.51 37.18
C ARG A 5 -20.41 5.07 36.78
N LEU A 6 -20.49 4.78 35.48
CA LEU A 6 -20.37 3.42 34.98
C LEU A 6 -19.03 3.30 34.25
N ILE A 7 -18.08 2.71 34.98
CA ILE A 7 -16.80 2.22 34.48
C ILE A 7 -17.10 0.90 33.78
N TYR A 8 -16.96 0.86 32.44
CA TYR A 8 -17.05 -0.40 31.69
C TYR A 8 -15.67 -1.10 31.76
N ARG A 9 -15.60 -2.13 32.60
CA ARG A 9 -14.49 -3.12 32.66
C ARG A 9 -14.95 -4.40 31.99
N GLY A 10 -14.07 -4.97 31.17
CA GLY A 10 -14.12 -6.37 30.71
C GLY A 10 -14.69 -6.52 29.30
N ALA A 11 -14.24 -7.45 28.47
CA ALA A 11 -13.26 -8.49 28.68
C ALA A 11 -12.80 -9.07 27.32
N ALA A 12 -11.57 -9.56 27.34
CA ALA A 12 -11.13 -10.80 26.71
C ALA A 12 -11.33 -10.98 25.19
N PHE A 13 -10.28 -10.55 24.49
CA PHE A 13 -9.65 -11.19 23.34
C PHE A 13 -10.00 -12.69 23.19
N ARG A 14 -10.86 -12.98 22.21
CA ARG A 14 -11.38 -14.32 21.90
C ARG A 14 -10.49 -14.98 20.84
N ASN A 15 -9.32 -15.46 21.26
CA ASN A 15 -8.46 -16.36 20.48
C ASN A 15 -8.53 -17.75 21.11
N CYS A 16 -9.45 -18.57 20.61
CA CYS A 16 -9.61 -19.96 21.00
C CYS A 16 -9.69 -20.81 19.72
N LEU A 17 -8.53 -21.12 19.16
CA LEU A 17 -8.31 -22.35 18.41
C LEU A 17 -6.79 -22.54 18.27
N VAL A 18 -6.34 -23.79 18.29
CA VAL A 18 -4.94 -24.24 18.18
C VAL A 18 -4.17 -24.25 19.51
N PHE A 19 -4.54 -25.16 20.40
CA PHE A 19 -3.58 -25.85 21.27
C PHE A 19 -4.25 -27.10 21.86
N ARG A 20 -3.98 -28.29 21.30
CA ARG A 20 -4.05 -29.62 21.97
C ARG A 20 -3.92 -30.75 20.95
N VAL A 21 -2.69 -31.19 20.68
CA VAL A 21 -2.31 -32.61 20.56
C VAL A 21 -0.82 -32.70 20.89
N CYS A 22 -0.48 -32.95 22.15
CA CYS A 22 0.85 -33.40 22.58
C CYS A 22 0.64 -34.53 23.58
N MET A 23 0.53 -35.77 23.10
CA MET A 23 0.81 -36.96 23.91
C MET A 23 0.90 -38.18 23.00
N GLY A 24 2.10 -38.72 22.79
CA GLY A 24 2.26 -40.02 22.12
C GLY A 24 3.67 -40.28 21.58
N CYS A 25 4.39 -41.17 22.26
CA CYS A 25 5.54 -41.96 21.78
C CYS A 25 6.90 -41.25 21.66
N LEU A 26 7.62 -41.24 22.79
CA LEU A 26 9.05 -41.52 22.84
C LEU A 26 9.35 -42.86 22.16
N LEU A 27 10.29 -42.90 21.21
CA LEU A 27 11.45 -43.80 21.14
C LEU A 27 12.08 -43.80 19.72
N LEU A 28 13.38 -43.48 19.68
CA LEU A 28 14.42 -43.94 18.73
C LEU A 28 14.27 -43.59 17.23
N GLY A 29 15.08 -42.64 16.76
CA GLY A 29 15.35 -42.42 15.33
C GLY A 29 15.93 -41.05 15.02
N SER A 30 17.21 -40.82 15.34
CA SER A 30 17.94 -39.63 14.91
C SER A 30 18.25 -39.71 13.41
N THR A 31 17.42 -39.08 12.58
CA THR A 31 17.82 -38.60 11.26
C THR A 31 17.89 -37.08 11.29
N THR A 32 19.13 -36.61 11.31
CA THR A 32 19.51 -35.21 11.17
C THR A 32 19.07 -34.72 9.79
N PHE A 33 17.91 -34.05 9.70
CA PHE A 33 17.67 -33.15 8.58
C PHE A 33 18.40 -31.84 8.88
N ALA A 34 19.68 -31.80 8.48
CA ALA A 34 20.35 -30.55 8.21
C ALA A 34 19.63 -29.89 7.02
N GLN A 35 18.63 -29.05 7.27
CA GLN A 35 18.13 -28.12 6.27
C GLN A 35 19.15 -26.98 6.14
N GLN A 36 20.13 -27.24 5.28
CA GLN A 36 20.97 -26.24 4.66
C GLN A 36 20.09 -25.42 3.71
N ALA A 37 19.45 -24.37 4.24
CA ALA A 37 18.88 -23.33 3.41
C ALA A 37 20.05 -22.48 2.90
N THR A 38 20.39 -22.74 1.64
CA THR A 38 21.27 -21.97 0.77
C THR A 38 21.14 -20.47 0.99
N GLY A 39 22.29 -19.80 1.07
CA GLY A 39 22.38 -18.36 1.02
C GLY A 39 21.65 -17.79 -0.20
N GLN A 40 20.82 -16.80 0.07
CA GLN A 40 20.44 -15.79 -0.90
C GLN A 40 20.36 -14.49 -0.10
N ASP A 41 21.53 -14.03 0.35
CA ASP A 41 21.75 -12.59 0.46
C ASP A 41 21.66 -12.10 -0.99
N SER A 42 20.45 -11.79 -1.43
CA SER A 42 20.23 -11.15 -2.71
C SER A 42 21.02 -9.86 -2.65
N THR A 43 22.21 -9.85 -3.25
CA THR A 43 22.85 -8.63 -3.73
C THR A 43 21.86 -8.01 -4.70
N ILE A 44 20.86 -7.30 -4.16
CA ILE A 44 19.92 -6.51 -4.94
C ILE A 44 20.82 -5.57 -5.73
N SER A 45 20.79 -5.73 -7.04
CA SER A 45 21.66 -4.95 -7.90
C SER A 45 21.30 -3.47 -7.73
N ALA A 46 22.29 -2.58 -7.85
CA ALA A 46 22.03 -1.14 -7.79
C ALA A 46 20.95 -0.70 -8.81
N SER A 47 20.79 -1.45 -9.91
CA SER A 47 19.73 -1.25 -10.90
C SER A 47 18.33 -1.56 -10.35
N GLU A 48 18.16 -2.63 -9.58
CA GLU A 48 16.88 -2.98 -8.94
C GLU A 48 16.52 -1.95 -7.85
N LEU A 49 17.49 -1.52 -7.04
CA LEU A 49 17.28 -0.45 -6.06
C LEU A 49 16.89 0.87 -6.73
N ALA A 50 17.49 1.20 -7.88
CA ALA A 50 17.13 2.39 -8.63
C ALA A 50 15.68 2.30 -9.13
N LYS A 51 15.25 1.15 -9.66
CA LYS A 51 13.85 0.93 -10.07
C LYS A 51 12.87 1.12 -8.91
N ASP A 52 13.14 0.49 -7.78
CA ASP A 52 12.30 0.59 -6.58
C ASP A 52 12.19 2.03 -6.06
N ASN A 53 13.28 2.79 -6.12
CA ASN A 53 13.28 4.20 -5.74
C ASN A 53 12.48 5.06 -6.72
N LEU A 54 12.66 4.85 -8.03
CA LEU A 54 11.93 5.58 -9.06
C LEU A 54 10.42 5.30 -9.00
N GLU A 55 10.01 4.07 -8.64
CA GLU A 55 8.60 3.72 -8.43
C GLU A 55 7.95 4.47 -7.25
N ARG A 56 8.74 4.99 -6.32
CA ARG A 56 8.23 5.73 -5.14
C ARG A 56 8.13 7.23 -5.39
N VAL A 57 8.69 7.74 -6.48
CA VAL A 57 8.65 9.18 -6.81
C VAL A 57 7.21 9.59 -7.09
N ALA A 58 6.77 10.64 -6.41
CA ALA A 58 5.41 11.13 -6.49
C ALA A 58 5.38 12.66 -6.36
N ALA A 59 4.36 13.28 -6.95
CA ALA A 59 3.99 14.64 -6.61
C ALA A 59 3.48 14.70 -5.15
N SER A 60 3.46 15.90 -4.58
CA SER A 60 2.90 16.09 -3.23
C SER A 60 1.40 15.77 -3.21
N GLU A 61 0.90 15.37 -2.04
CA GLU A 61 -0.54 15.16 -1.83
C GLU A 61 -1.35 16.39 -2.27
N ALA A 62 -0.94 17.59 -1.84
CA ALA A 62 -1.64 18.83 -2.17
C ALA A 62 -1.72 19.08 -3.68
N GLN A 63 -0.65 18.80 -4.44
CA GLN A 63 -0.66 18.94 -5.90
C GLN A 63 -1.60 17.95 -6.57
N ILE A 64 -1.61 16.70 -6.11
CA ILE A 64 -2.50 15.65 -6.65
C ILE A 64 -3.95 16.00 -6.33
N THR A 65 -4.25 16.35 -5.07
CA THR A 65 -5.58 16.77 -4.62
C THR A 65 -6.09 17.95 -5.44
N ALA A 66 -5.27 18.97 -5.67
CA ALA A 66 -5.66 20.13 -6.47
C ALA A 66 -6.11 19.75 -7.89
N VAL A 67 -5.38 18.84 -8.55
CA VAL A 67 -5.73 18.36 -9.89
C VAL A 67 -7.02 17.53 -9.88
N LEU A 68 -7.15 16.61 -8.92
CA LEU A 68 -8.33 15.75 -8.81
C LEU A 68 -9.61 16.55 -8.51
N THR A 69 -9.54 17.51 -7.59
CA THR A 69 -10.68 18.39 -7.26
C THR A 69 -11.07 19.28 -8.42
N ALA A 70 -10.10 19.79 -9.20
CA ALA A 70 -10.38 20.58 -10.39
C ALA A 70 -10.99 19.75 -11.54
N ASN A 71 -10.76 18.44 -11.56
CA ASN A 71 -11.18 17.54 -12.65
C ASN A 71 -11.85 16.28 -12.07
N PRO A 72 -13.14 16.34 -11.70
CA PRO A 72 -13.82 15.23 -11.01
C PRO A 72 -13.80 13.88 -11.75
N GLY A 73 -13.71 13.89 -13.09
CA GLY A 73 -13.54 12.67 -13.89
C GLY A 73 -12.28 11.86 -13.54
N LEU A 74 -11.21 12.53 -13.07
CA LEU A 74 -9.97 11.86 -12.68
C LEU A 74 -10.12 11.07 -11.36
N PHE A 75 -11.05 11.44 -10.49
CA PHE A 75 -11.38 10.59 -9.33
C PHE A 75 -11.96 9.25 -9.77
N VAL A 76 -12.78 9.23 -10.82
CA VAL A 76 -13.36 7.98 -11.35
C VAL A 76 -12.27 7.06 -11.88
N GLU A 77 -11.31 7.61 -12.62
CA GLU A 77 -10.18 6.82 -13.13
C GLU A 77 -9.24 6.36 -12.01
N LEU A 78 -9.02 7.18 -10.98
CA LEU A 78 -8.27 6.76 -9.81
C LEU A 78 -8.98 5.65 -9.01
N LYS A 79 -10.31 5.70 -8.88
CA LYS A 79 -11.11 4.62 -8.30
C LYS A 79 -11.01 3.34 -9.12
N ARG A 80 -11.12 3.44 -10.45
CA ARG A 80 -10.94 2.30 -11.37
C ARG A 80 -9.58 1.66 -11.18
N TRP A 81 -8.52 2.47 -11.13
CA TRP A 81 -7.17 2.00 -10.88
C TRP A 81 -7.06 1.31 -9.51
N ALA A 82 -7.60 1.91 -8.44
CA ALA A 82 -7.56 1.33 -7.10
C ALA A 82 -8.31 -0.02 -7.02
N ALA A 83 -9.47 -0.12 -7.68
CA ALA A 83 -10.21 -1.37 -7.77
C ALA A 83 -9.43 -2.45 -8.53
N ARG A 84 -8.72 -2.07 -9.60
CA ARG A 84 -7.86 -2.97 -10.35
C ARG A 84 -6.67 -3.46 -9.53
N ASP A 85 -5.98 -2.55 -8.82
CA ASP A 85 -4.85 -2.91 -7.92
C ASP A 85 -5.31 -3.86 -6.80
N ALA A 86 -6.51 -3.67 -6.25
CA ALA A 86 -7.09 -4.62 -5.29
C ALA A 86 -7.33 -6.00 -5.92
N ALA A 87 -7.92 -6.05 -7.11
CA ALA A 87 -8.19 -7.29 -7.82
C ALA A 87 -6.89 -8.05 -8.16
N ASP A 88 -5.85 -7.33 -8.60
CA ASP A 88 -4.52 -7.90 -8.88
C ASP A 88 -3.86 -8.51 -7.63
N ARG A 89 -4.27 -8.07 -6.43
CA ARG A 89 -3.85 -8.63 -5.13
C ARG A 89 -4.79 -9.70 -4.59
N GLY A 90 -5.78 -10.14 -5.38
CA GLY A 90 -6.79 -11.11 -4.96
C GLY A 90 -7.79 -10.55 -3.94
N GLN A 91 -7.98 -9.24 -3.90
CA GLN A 91 -8.90 -8.55 -2.98
C GLN A 91 -10.07 -7.93 -3.75
N ILE A 92 -11.24 -7.88 -3.10
CA ILE A 92 -12.39 -7.12 -3.60
C ILE A 92 -12.32 -5.72 -3.00
N ALA A 93 -12.32 -4.69 -3.85
CA ALA A 93 -12.41 -3.31 -3.39
C ALA A 93 -13.79 -3.04 -2.79
N ARG A 94 -13.82 -2.43 -1.59
CA ARG A 94 -15.08 -2.07 -0.92
C ARG A 94 -15.50 -0.66 -1.33
N ASP A 95 -16.80 -0.42 -1.39
CA ASP A 95 -17.34 0.91 -1.71
C ASP A 95 -16.84 2.00 -0.76
N SER A 96 -16.62 1.67 0.52
CA SER A 96 -16.06 2.60 1.51
C SER A 96 -14.65 3.06 1.16
N ASP A 97 -13.87 2.20 0.51
CA ASP A 97 -12.48 2.45 0.13
C ASP A 97 -12.38 3.19 -1.22
N LEU A 98 -13.48 3.26 -1.97
CA LEU A 98 -13.59 3.92 -3.28
C LEU A 98 -14.30 5.29 -3.21
N THR A 99 -14.44 5.87 -2.02
CA THR A 99 -14.94 7.24 -1.86
C THR A 99 -13.83 8.25 -2.13
N ASP A 100 -14.16 9.46 -2.60
CA ASP A 100 -13.15 10.51 -2.83
C ASP A 100 -12.38 10.80 -1.54
N ALA A 101 -13.08 10.89 -0.40
CA ALA A 101 -12.48 11.10 0.91
C ALA A 101 -11.51 9.97 1.32
N ALA A 102 -11.84 8.70 1.04
CA ALA A 102 -10.95 7.58 1.32
C ALA A 102 -9.69 7.62 0.44
N LEU A 103 -9.83 7.95 -0.85
CA LEU A 103 -8.69 8.09 -1.74
C LEU A 103 -7.80 9.26 -1.36
N LEU A 104 -8.36 10.42 -1.01
CA LEU A 104 -7.60 11.58 -0.53
C LEU A 104 -6.85 11.26 0.77
N SER A 105 -7.52 10.60 1.73
CA SER A 105 -6.87 10.13 2.96
C SER A 105 -5.75 9.14 2.67
N ARG A 106 -5.92 8.28 1.66
CA ARG A 106 -4.88 7.35 1.24
C ARG A 106 -3.70 8.06 0.55
N LEU A 107 -3.95 9.13 -0.22
CA LEU A 107 -2.86 9.93 -0.81
C LEU A 107 -1.94 10.52 0.26
N ALA A 108 -2.45 10.90 1.44
CA ALA A 108 -1.64 11.38 2.55
C ALA A 108 -0.76 10.27 3.13
N ASN A 109 -1.35 9.09 3.36
CA ASN A 109 -0.76 8.04 4.20
C ASN A 109 0.01 6.96 3.42
N ASP A 110 -0.24 6.79 2.13
CA ASP A 110 0.34 5.72 1.30
C ASP A 110 1.17 6.30 0.15
N SER A 111 2.49 6.22 0.28
CA SER A 111 3.41 6.74 -0.73
C SER A 111 3.35 5.99 -2.05
N ARG A 112 3.07 4.68 -2.04
CA ARG A 112 2.96 3.87 -3.27
C ARG A 112 1.70 4.26 -4.03
N PHE A 113 0.60 4.43 -3.31
CA PHE A 113 -0.65 4.94 -3.89
C PHE A 113 -0.46 6.35 -4.48
N ARG A 114 0.25 7.23 -3.76
CA ARG A 114 0.57 8.58 -4.24
C ARG A 114 1.43 8.58 -5.51
N ALA A 115 2.42 7.69 -5.60
CA ALA A 115 3.24 7.51 -6.79
C ALA A 115 2.44 6.96 -7.98
N ALA A 116 1.53 6.02 -7.74
CA ALA A 116 0.64 5.52 -8.76
C ALA A 116 -0.34 6.59 -9.27
N ALA A 117 -0.93 7.38 -8.35
CA ALA A 117 -1.78 8.50 -8.71
C ALA A 117 -1.03 9.55 -9.55
N THR A 118 0.23 9.84 -9.20
CA THR A 118 1.08 10.75 -9.99
C THR A 118 1.23 10.25 -11.43
N ARG A 119 1.55 8.97 -11.61
CA ARG A 119 1.71 8.36 -12.94
C ARG A 119 0.40 8.35 -13.74
N LEU A 120 -0.73 8.08 -13.08
CA LEU A 120 -2.06 8.17 -13.69
C LEU A 120 -2.32 9.61 -14.18
N LEU A 121 -2.10 10.61 -13.34
CA LEU A 121 -2.31 12.01 -13.73
C LEU A 121 -1.41 12.42 -14.90
N GLN A 122 -0.17 11.97 -14.92
CA GLN A 122 0.76 12.18 -16.03
C GLN A 122 0.31 11.54 -17.33
N SER A 123 -0.30 10.35 -17.30
CA SER A 123 -0.86 9.72 -18.51
C SER A 123 -2.04 10.50 -19.10
N TYR A 124 -2.71 11.33 -18.29
CA TYR A 124 -3.75 12.27 -18.74
C TYR A 124 -3.22 13.68 -19.02
N GLY A 125 -1.90 13.90 -18.99
CA GLY A 125 -1.28 15.18 -19.32
C GLY A 125 -1.15 16.17 -18.16
N TYR A 126 -1.42 15.76 -16.92
CA TYR A 126 -1.28 16.60 -15.73
C TYR A 126 0.05 16.34 -15.01
N LEU A 127 0.52 17.30 -14.21
CA LEU A 127 1.76 17.18 -13.42
C LEU A 127 3.01 16.84 -14.27
N LEU A 128 3.02 17.28 -15.52
CA LEU A 128 4.17 17.15 -16.40
C LEU A 128 5.16 18.32 -16.18
N PRO A 129 6.48 18.05 -16.23
CA PRO A 129 7.47 19.12 -16.25
C PRO A 129 7.29 19.95 -17.52
N LYS A 130 7.33 21.28 -17.37
CA LYS A 130 7.38 22.19 -18.52
C LYS A 130 8.83 22.31 -18.99
N ILE A 131 9.05 22.15 -20.29
CA ILE A 131 10.36 22.41 -20.89
C ILE A 131 10.66 23.90 -20.77
N ASN A 132 11.85 24.21 -20.28
CA ASN A 132 12.34 25.58 -20.24
C ASN A 132 12.82 25.98 -21.64
N PRO A 133 12.17 26.95 -22.32
CA PRO A 133 12.55 27.35 -23.69
C PRO A 133 13.96 27.93 -23.78
N ASP A 134 14.50 28.48 -22.68
CA ASP A 134 15.84 29.06 -22.66
C ASP A 134 16.95 28.01 -22.46
N SER A 135 16.59 26.75 -22.22
CA SER A 135 17.55 25.65 -22.04
C SER A 135 18.04 25.09 -23.38
N GLU A 136 19.18 24.37 -23.37
CA GLU A 136 19.66 23.64 -24.55
C GLU A 136 18.64 22.62 -25.09
N VAL A 137 17.80 22.06 -24.22
CA VAL A 137 16.72 21.13 -24.60
C VAL A 137 15.50 21.85 -25.21
N GLY A 138 15.36 23.15 -24.96
CA GLY A 138 14.22 23.97 -25.43
C GLY A 138 14.49 24.82 -26.68
N ARG A 139 15.74 24.90 -27.13
CA ARG A 139 16.18 25.60 -28.36
C ARG A 139 16.26 24.65 -29.55
#